data_AF-A0A3D1K9E6-F1
#
_entry.id   AF-A0A3D1K9E6-F1
#
_cell.length_a   1.000
_cell.length_b   1.000
_cell.length_c   1.000
_cell.angle_alpha   90.00
_cell.angle_beta   90.00
_cell.angle_gamma   90.00
#
_symmetry.space_group_name_H-M   'P 1'
#
loop_
_entity.id
_entity.type
_entity.pdbx_description
1 polymer ?
#
loop_
_entity_poly.entity_id
_entity_poly.type
_entity_poly.pdbx_seq_one_letter_code
_entity_poly.pdbx_strand_id
1 'polypeptide(L)'
;MQKDNRTLLIEELVDCGKVKLLYLHRKEHGLYKINLKSLGRGESSCISAAFHRKMVFISDDRAARAAAREMKIKITGTVGILKAAVSSGEISLGQADDWLRKMIDDGFYSPVNSISQIE
;
A
#
# COMPACT_ATOMS: atom_id res chain seq x y z
N MET A 1 -24.79 -1.87 -15.28
CA MET A 1 -23.42 -1.34 -15.19
C MET A 1 -22.55 -2.47 -14.66
N GLN A 2 -21.74 -3.10 -15.51
CA GLN A 2 -20.91 -4.25 -15.14
C GLN A 2 -19.78 -3.73 -14.23
N LYS A 3 -19.74 -4.18 -12.96
CA LYS A 3 -18.64 -3.80 -12.06
C LYS A 3 -17.34 -4.41 -12.60
N ASP A 4 -16.25 -3.64 -12.56
CA ASP A 4 -14.89 -4.11 -12.88
C ASP A 4 -14.52 -5.28 -11.94
N ASN A 5 -13.93 -6.33 -12.48
CA ASN A 5 -13.50 -7.53 -11.76
C ASN A 5 -12.53 -7.20 -10.61
N ARG A 6 -11.78 -6.09 -10.71
CA ARG A 6 -10.90 -5.59 -9.64
C ARG A 6 -11.66 -5.02 -8.44
N THR A 7 -12.80 -4.39 -8.67
CA THR A 7 -13.63 -3.83 -7.58
C THR A 7 -14.26 -4.94 -6.76
N LEU A 8 -14.64 -6.05 -7.40
CA LEU A 8 -15.20 -7.23 -6.73
C LEU A 8 -14.21 -7.84 -5.72
N LEU A 9 -12.92 -7.92 -6.07
CA LEU A 9 -11.89 -8.45 -5.18
C LEU A 9 -11.73 -7.63 -3.88
N ILE A 10 -11.77 -6.29 -3.96
CA ILE A 10 -11.62 -5.45 -2.77
C ILE A 10 -12.84 -5.57 -1.86
N GLU A 11 -14.05 -5.56 -2.44
CA GLU A 11 -15.31 -5.77 -1.71
C GLU A 11 -15.26 -7.12 -0.96
N GLU A 12 -14.85 -8.20 -1.64
CA GLU A 12 -14.69 -9.53 -1.02
C GLU A 12 -13.69 -9.55 0.13
N LEU A 13 -12.54 -8.88 -0.01
CA LEU A 13 -11.53 -8.79 1.05
C LEU A 13 -12.04 -8.02 2.28
N VAL A 14 -12.91 -7.03 2.08
CA VAL A 14 -13.57 -6.30 3.16
C VAL A 14 -14.63 -7.17 3.82
N ASP A 15 -15.47 -7.83 3.03
CA ASP A 15 -16.58 -8.65 3.50
C ASP A 15 -16.10 -9.87 4.30
N CYS A 16 -15.01 -10.52 3.85
CA CYS A 16 -14.40 -11.62 4.59
C CYS A 16 -13.48 -11.18 5.74
N GLY A 17 -13.35 -9.86 5.99
CA GLY A 17 -12.62 -9.30 7.12
C GLY A 17 -11.09 -9.35 7.00
N LYS A 18 -10.54 -9.71 5.83
CA LYS A 18 -9.09 -9.69 5.57
C LYS A 18 -8.54 -8.26 5.49
N VAL A 19 -9.35 -7.32 5.03
CA VAL A 19 -9.05 -5.89 5.02
C VAL A 19 -10.17 -5.15 5.75
N LYS A 20 -9.82 -4.10 6.50
CA LYS A 20 -10.80 -3.27 7.21
C LYS A 20 -10.88 -1.89 6.59
N LEU A 21 -12.08 -1.46 6.23
CA LEU A 21 -12.33 -0.07 5.83
C LEU A 21 -12.20 0.86 7.03
N LEU A 22 -11.41 1.92 6.86
CA LEU A 22 -11.21 2.95 7.88
C LEU A 22 -11.81 4.27 7.41
N TYR A 23 -12.44 4.98 8.35
CA TYR A 23 -12.93 6.34 8.14
C TYR A 23 -12.05 7.32 8.90
N LEU A 24 -11.82 8.50 8.32
CA LEU A 24 -11.11 9.58 9.00
C LEU A 24 -11.93 10.11 10.17
N HIS A 25 -11.26 10.32 11.30
CA HIS A 25 -11.82 11.02 12.44
C HIS A 25 -11.59 12.54 12.30
N ARG A 26 -12.40 13.34 13.02
CA ARG A 26 -12.33 14.81 12.97
C ARG A 26 -10.92 15.36 13.21
N LYS A 27 -10.17 14.76 14.15
CA LYS A 27 -8.78 15.14 14.47
C LYS A 27 -7.79 14.92 13.32
N GLU A 28 -8.14 14.08 12.34
CA GLU A 28 -7.30 13.73 11.19
C GLU A 28 -7.60 14.65 10.00
N HIS A 29 -8.76 15.32 9.95
CA HIS A 29 -9.15 16.16 8.81
C HIS A 29 -8.20 17.34 8.54
N GLY A 30 -7.50 17.84 9.55
CA GLY A 30 -6.54 18.94 9.37
C GLY A 30 -5.41 18.56 8.43
N LEU A 31 -4.75 17.43 8.69
CA LEU A 31 -3.67 16.92 7.87
C LEU A 31 -4.16 16.46 6.49
N TYR A 32 -5.32 15.79 6.43
CA TYR A 32 -5.97 15.45 5.17
C TYR A 32 -6.11 16.67 4.24
N LYS A 33 -6.62 17.80 4.74
CA LYS A 33 -6.79 19.04 3.96
C LYS A 33 -5.47 19.66 3.50
N ILE A 34 -4.39 19.50 4.27
CA ILE A 34 -3.06 19.99 3.87
C ILE A 34 -2.55 19.17 2.68
N ASN A 35 -2.61 17.84 2.78
CA ASN A 35 -2.12 16.93 1.74
C ASN A 35 -2.94 16.99 0.44
N LEU A 36 -4.23 17.30 0.52
CA LEU A 36 -5.09 17.49 -0.67
C LEU A 36 -4.60 18.57 -1.64
N LYS A 37 -3.71 19.47 -1.21
CA LYS A 37 -3.14 20.50 -2.09
C LYS A 37 -2.20 19.92 -3.16
N SER A 38 -1.65 18.73 -2.91
CA SER A 38 -0.64 18.11 -3.78
C SER A 38 -0.88 16.62 -4.05
N LEU A 39 -1.81 15.96 -3.33
CA LEU A 39 -2.08 14.53 -3.44
C LEU A 39 -3.57 14.24 -3.70
N GLY A 40 -3.85 13.04 -4.20
CA GLY A 40 -5.23 12.57 -4.39
C GLY A 40 -5.97 12.39 -3.06
N ARG A 41 -7.31 12.31 -3.12
CA ARG A 41 -8.16 12.12 -1.92
C ARG A 41 -7.82 10.83 -1.17
N GLY A 42 -7.61 9.73 -1.90
CA GLY A 42 -7.24 8.43 -1.32
C GLY A 42 -5.93 8.51 -0.55
N GLU A 43 -4.85 8.96 -1.20
CA GLU A 43 -3.52 9.10 -0.61
C GLU A 43 -3.51 10.06 0.58
N SER A 44 -4.12 11.23 0.42
CA SER A 44 -4.23 12.23 1.50
C SER A 44 -4.92 11.64 2.72
N SER A 45 -5.97 10.84 2.51
CA SER A 45 -6.70 10.21 3.61
C SER A 45 -5.88 9.11 4.29
N CYS A 46 -5.20 8.26 3.52
CA CYS A 46 -4.35 7.19 4.04
C CYS A 46 -3.16 7.73 4.83
N ILE A 47 -2.46 8.76 4.31
CA ILE A 47 -1.35 9.41 5.02
C ILE A 47 -1.83 10.00 6.34
N SER A 48 -2.98 10.68 6.31
CA SER A 48 -3.54 11.29 7.51
C SER A 48 -3.89 10.26 8.58
N ALA A 49 -4.53 9.15 8.20
CA ALA A 49 -4.82 8.06 9.11
C ALA A 49 -3.53 7.42 9.64
N ALA A 50 -2.57 7.14 8.77
CA ALA A 50 -1.30 6.50 9.14
C ALA A 50 -0.50 7.34 10.15
N PHE A 51 -0.42 8.65 9.94
CA PHE A 51 0.25 9.57 10.85
C PHE A 51 -0.38 9.57 12.25
N HIS A 52 -1.68 9.82 12.34
CA HIS A 52 -2.37 9.96 13.62
C HIS A 52 -2.51 8.64 14.39
N ARG A 53 -2.57 7.51 13.67
CA ARG A 53 -2.75 6.17 14.25
C ARG A 53 -1.44 5.39 14.36
N LYS A 54 -0.31 5.98 13.98
CA LYS A 54 1.02 5.34 13.99
C LYS A 54 1.07 4.04 13.19
N MET A 55 0.35 4.00 12.06
CA MET A 55 0.33 2.83 11.16
C MET A 55 1.43 2.93 10.11
N VAL A 56 1.73 1.80 9.47
CA VAL A 56 2.56 1.77 8.27
C VAL A 56 1.71 2.23 7.09
N PHE A 57 2.21 3.19 6.31
CA PHE A 57 1.59 3.64 5.07
C PHE A 57 2.06 2.76 3.91
N ILE A 58 1.11 2.20 3.17
CA ILE A 58 1.36 1.37 2.00
C ILE A 58 1.03 2.18 0.75
N SER A 59 2.01 2.40 -0.11
CA SER A 59 1.79 3.04 -1.42
C SER A 59 2.94 2.76 -2.37
N ASP A 60 2.62 2.58 -3.65
CA ASP A 60 3.60 2.59 -4.74
C ASP A 60 3.69 3.97 -5.43
N ASP A 61 2.84 4.95 -5.06
CA ASP A 61 2.90 6.31 -5.61
C ASP A 61 4.09 7.11 -5.08
N ARG A 62 4.87 7.70 -6.00
CA ARG A 62 6.11 8.41 -5.66
C ARG A 62 5.86 9.68 -4.84
N ALA A 63 4.84 10.46 -5.18
CA ALA A 63 4.54 11.72 -4.50
C ALA A 63 3.99 11.48 -3.08
N ALA A 64 3.07 10.53 -2.94
CA ALA A 64 2.53 10.12 -1.65
C ALA A 64 3.63 9.55 -0.74
N ARG A 65 4.55 8.74 -1.28
CA ARG A 65 5.72 8.25 -0.52
C ARG A 65 6.64 9.38 -0.09
N ALA A 66 6.86 10.40 -0.93
CA ALA A 66 7.68 11.56 -0.56
C ALA A 66 7.04 12.32 0.61
N ALA A 67 5.76 12.66 0.51
CA ALA A 67 5.02 13.34 1.57
C ALA A 67 5.02 12.55 2.89
N ALA A 68 4.79 11.23 2.84
CA ALA A 68 4.82 10.39 4.03
C ALA A 68 6.22 10.32 4.67
N ARG A 69 7.30 10.36 3.88
CA ARG A 69 8.68 10.39 4.38
C ARG A 69 9.01 11.69 5.11
N GLU A 70 8.61 12.83 4.56
CA GLU A 70 8.77 14.14 5.21
C GLU A 70 8.12 14.15 6.60
N MET A 71 6.99 13.45 6.72
CA MET A 71 6.24 13.29 7.96
C MET A 71 6.78 12.17 8.89
N LYS A 72 7.87 11.51 8.52
CA LYS A 72 8.49 10.38 9.25
C LYS A 72 7.53 9.19 9.49
N ILE A 73 6.57 8.98 8.59
CA ILE A 73 5.67 7.82 8.63
C ILE A 73 6.45 6.62 8.11
N LYS A 74 6.28 5.44 8.74
CA LYS A 74 6.83 4.19 8.22
C LYS A 74 6.12 3.83 6.92
N ILE A 75 6.88 3.48 5.88
CA ILE A 75 6.32 3.26 4.54
C ILE A 75 6.77 1.90 4.02
N THR A 76 5.88 1.23 3.31
CA THR A 76 6.22 0.10 2.44
C THR A 76 5.46 0.21 1.11
N GLY A 77 5.84 -0.62 0.15
CA GLY A 77 5.16 -0.78 -1.13
C GLY A 77 4.94 -2.26 -1.42
N THR A 78 4.50 -2.60 -2.63
CA THR A 78 4.12 -3.98 -2.96
C THR A 78 5.27 -4.98 -2.78
N VAL A 79 6.49 -4.62 -3.18
CA VAL A 79 7.69 -5.45 -2.99
C VAL A 79 7.98 -5.73 -1.51
N GLY A 80 7.80 -4.72 -0.64
CA GLY A 80 8.01 -4.90 0.79
C GLY A 80 6.93 -5.78 1.44
N ILE A 81 5.71 -5.81 0.88
CA ILE A 81 4.67 -6.75 1.31
C ILE A 81 5.05 -8.19 0.93
N LEU A 82 5.55 -8.42 -0.28
CA LEU A 82 6.04 -9.74 -0.70
C LEU A 82 7.17 -10.22 0.22
N LYS A 83 8.14 -9.35 0.54
CA LYS A 83 9.20 -9.65 1.50
C LYS A 83 8.62 -10.01 2.88
N ALA A 84 7.66 -9.23 3.38
CA ALA A 84 7.04 -9.50 4.67
C ALA A 84 6.34 -10.87 4.69
N ALA A 85 5.63 -11.23 3.62
CA ALA A 85 4.95 -12.52 3.48
C ALA A 85 5.94 -13.71 3.44
N VAL A 86 7.10 -13.54 2.78
CA VAL A 86 8.19 -14.53 2.83
C VAL A 86 8.74 -14.66 4.25
N SER A 87 9.04 -13.54 4.90
CA SER A 87 9.59 -13.53 6.26
C SER A 87 8.63 -14.12 7.30
N SER A 88 7.31 -14.06 7.08
CA SER A 88 6.31 -14.68 7.94
C SER A 88 5.99 -16.13 7.56
N GLY A 89 6.59 -16.68 6.50
CA GLY A 89 6.38 -18.05 6.05
C GLY A 89 5.03 -18.29 5.34
N GLU A 90 4.32 -17.22 4.96
CA GLU A 90 3.03 -17.31 4.25
C GLU A 90 3.21 -17.75 2.79
N ILE A 91 4.36 -17.40 2.20
CA ILE A 91 4.80 -17.81 0.86
C ILE A 91 6.29 -18.14 0.86
N SER A 92 6.73 -19.02 -0.03
CA SER A 92 8.16 -19.27 -0.24
C SER A 92 8.82 -18.13 -1.03
N LEU A 93 10.14 -17.99 -0.88
CA LEU A 93 10.93 -17.03 -1.67
C LEU A 93 10.73 -17.25 -3.18
N GLY A 94 10.71 -18.50 -3.64
CA GLY A 94 10.47 -18.83 -5.05
C GLY A 94 9.11 -18.37 -5.55
N GLN A 95 8.05 -18.57 -4.77
CA GLN A 95 6.71 -18.07 -5.11
C GLN A 95 6.67 -16.53 -5.18
N ALA A 96 7.36 -15.86 -4.25
CA ALA A 96 7.40 -14.40 -4.23
C ALA A 96 8.15 -13.83 -5.44
N ASP A 97 9.28 -14.44 -5.83
CA ASP A 97 10.04 -14.07 -7.02
C ASP A 97 9.24 -14.35 -8.31
N ASP A 98 8.50 -15.45 -8.37
CA ASP A 98 7.61 -15.76 -9.48
C ASP A 98 6.48 -14.73 -9.65
N TRP A 99 5.87 -14.30 -8.54
CA TRP A 99 4.84 -13.26 -8.56
C TRP A 99 5.43 -11.91 -8.96
N LEU A 100 6.58 -11.53 -8.41
CA LEU A 100 7.27 -10.30 -8.77
C LEU A 100 7.59 -10.27 -10.27
N ARG A 101 8.12 -11.35 -10.83
CA ARG A 101 8.40 -11.47 -12.26
C ARG A 101 7.13 -11.28 -13.10
N LYS A 102 6.04 -11.98 -12.77
CA LYS A 102 4.75 -11.81 -13.47
C LYS A 102 4.25 -10.37 -13.42
N MET A 103 4.36 -9.72 -12.26
CA MET A 103 3.98 -8.31 -12.13
C MET A 103 4.83 -7.42 -13.04
N ILE A 104 6.16 -7.63 -13.08
CA ILE A 104 7.08 -6.88 -13.95
C ILE A 104 6.75 -7.10 -15.42
N ASP A 105 6.50 -8.34 -15.83
CA ASP A 105 6.09 -8.71 -17.19
C ASP A 105 4.78 -8.00 -17.59
N ASP A 106 3.88 -7.78 -16.63
CA ASP A 106 2.61 -7.04 -16.78
C ASP A 106 2.78 -5.50 -16.65
N GLY A 107 4.02 -5.00 -16.53
CA GLY A 107 4.35 -3.57 -16.53
C GLY A 107 4.49 -2.91 -15.15
N PHE A 108 4.53 -3.68 -14.06
CA PHE A 108 4.86 -3.15 -12.74
C PHE A 108 6.32 -2.70 -12.69
N TYR A 109 6.55 -1.45 -12.27
CA TYR A 109 7.90 -0.97 -11.99
C TYR A 109 8.40 -1.54 -10.66
N SER A 110 9.42 -2.39 -10.72
CA SER A 110 10.13 -2.88 -9.53
C SER A 110 11.56 -2.33 -9.46
N PRO A 111 12.02 -1.89 -8.27
CA PRO A 111 13.43 -1.52 -8.07
C PRO A 111 14.36 -2.74 -7.93
N VAL A 112 13.82 -3.95 -7.83
CA VAL A 112 14.55 -5.22 -7.63
C VAL A 112 14.00 -6.31 -8.54
N ASN A 113 14.83 -7.30 -8.86
CA ASN A 113 14.42 -8.45 -9.69
C ASN A 113 14.25 -9.73 -8.86
N SER A 114 14.55 -9.69 -7.56
CA SER A 114 14.27 -10.77 -6.61
C SER A 114 14.04 -10.17 -5.23
N ILE A 115 13.12 -10.76 -4.47
CA ILE A 115 12.80 -10.43 -3.09
C ILE A 115 14.00 -10.65 -2.17
N SER A 116 14.95 -11.52 -2.55
CA SER A 116 16.20 -11.72 -1.81
C SER A 116 17.10 -10.47 -1.77
N GLN A 117 16.90 -9.50 -2.68
CA GLN A 117 17.66 -8.24 -2.74
C GLN A 117 17.17 -7.20 -1.72
N ILE A 118 16.04 -7.46 -1.06
CA ILE A 118 15.49 -6.58 -0.03
C ILE A 118 16.01 -7.05 1.34
N GLU A 119 16.70 -6.15 2.04
CA GLU A 119 17.20 -6.34 3.42
C GLU A 119 16.06 -6.47 4.44
#